data_AF-A0A140L738-F1
#
_entry.id   AF-A0A140L738-F1
#
_cell.length_a   1.000
_cell.length_b   1.000
_cell.length_c   1.000
_cell.angle_alpha   90.00
_cell.angle_beta   90.00
_cell.angle_gamma   90.00
#
_symmetry.space_group_name_H-M   'P 1'
#
loop_
_entity.id
_entity.type
_entity.pdbx_description
1 polymer ?
#
loop_
_entity_poly.entity_id
_entity_poly.type
_entity_poly.pdbx_seq_one_letter_code
_entity_poly.pdbx_strand_id
1 'polypeptide(L)'
;MNTVKVRGLSSKGDLSGISFHPPKPSSVVGGFRDFLKNAQEVYSKEQLSLMLSSIEEQGKRLVKTMSLADLKKYKEMVGRLVKYCLELGLELKEERLFSGQGRQKVLTTVRIVDEKLIELTELLLSKNADAFRVLALVDEIRGLLLDLYA
;
A
#
# COMPACT_ATOMS: atom_id res chain seq x y z
N MET A 1 -87.78 -5.42 4.72
CA MET A 1 -87.82 -4.69 6.01
C MET A 1 -86.55 -4.99 6.78
N ASN A 2 -85.58 -4.08 6.84
CA ASN A 2 -85.22 -3.39 8.08
C ASN A 2 -84.07 -2.41 7.84
N THR A 3 -84.25 -1.22 8.39
CA THR A 3 -83.34 -0.08 8.32
C THR A 3 -82.39 -0.10 9.50
N VAL A 4 -81.08 0.08 9.28
CA VAL A 4 -80.17 0.49 10.35
C VAL A 4 -79.59 1.85 9.98
N LYS A 5 -80.13 2.86 10.65
CA LYS A 5 -79.73 4.27 10.57
C LYS A 5 -78.63 4.51 11.60
N VAL A 6 -77.37 4.48 11.17
CA VAL A 6 -76.25 4.94 12.00
C VAL A 6 -76.05 6.43 11.82
N ARG A 7 -76.23 7.15 12.93
CA ARG A 7 -76.02 8.59 13.12
C ARG A 7 -74.53 8.91 13.04
N GLY A 8 -74.23 10.05 12.42
CA GLY A 8 -73.08 10.89 12.79
C GLY A 8 -71.74 10.48 12.19
N LEU A 9 -71.46 10.95 10.97
CA LEU A 9 -70.09 11.20 10.51
C LEU A 9 -70.08 12.57 9.83
N SER A 10 -69.89 13.60 10.64
CA SER A 10 -69.28 14.85 10.20
C SER A 10 -67.87 14.86 10.76
N SER A 11 -66.88 14.64 9.90
CA SER A 11 -65.59 15.28 10.04
C SER A 11 -64.84 15.20 8.72
N LYS A 12 -64.68 16.35 8.06
CA LYS A 12 -63.55 16.60 7.17
C LYS A 12 -62.30 16.47 8.05
N GLY A 13 -61.62 15.33 7.94
CA GLY A 13 -60.32 15.08 8.57
C GLY A 13 -59.25 15.01 7.50
N ASP A 14 -58.34 15.96 7.54
CA ASP A 14 -57.23 16.15 6.61
C ASP A 14 -56.38 14.88 6.43
N LEU A 15 -56.18 14.45 5.18
CA LEU A 15 -55.22 13.39 4.82
C LEU A 15 -53.79 13.92 4.64
N SER A 16 -53.44 15.07 5.21
CA SER A 16 -52.12 15.70 5.03
C SER A 16 -51.05 15.22 6.03
N GLY A 17 -51.23 14.06 6.66
CA GLY A 17 -50.41 13.63 7.81
C GLY A 17 -49.50 12.41 7.63
N ILE A 18 -49.53 11.71 6.48
CA ILE A 18 -48.69 10.51 6.29
C ILE A 18 -47.53 10.85 5.35
N SER A 19 -46.54 11.57 5.88
CA SER A 19 -45.24 11.66 5.24
C SER A 19 -44.51 10.33 5.42
N PHE A 20 -44.51 9.50 4.38
CA PHE A 20 -43.61 8.35 4.31
C PHE A 20 -42.17 8.87 4.16
N HIS A 21 -41.42 8.91 5.26
CA HIS A 21 -39.97 9.00 5.20
C HIS A 21 -39.43 7.58 5.16
N PRO A 22 -38.90 7.09 4.01
CA PRO A 22 -38.18 5.83 4.00
C PRO A 22 -37.04 5.94 5.02
N PRO A 23 -36.80 4.91 5.86
CA PRO A 23 -35.64 4.91 6.73
C PRO A 23 -34.41 5.11 5.84
N LYS A 24 -33.67 6.20 6.06
CA LYS A 24 -32.40 6.43 5.38
C LYS A 24 -31.56 5.16 5.57
N PRO A 25 -30.99 4.57 4.51
CA PRO A 25 -30.17 3.38 4.66
C PRO A 25 -29.07 3.70 5.67
N SER A 26 -29.07 2.96 6.77
CA SER A 26 -28.05 3.09 7.80
C SER A 26 -26.68 2.93 7.15
N SER A 27 -25.71 3.70 7.66
CA SER A 27 -24.33 3.89 7.21
C SER A 27 -23.44 2.63 7.17
N VAL A 28 -24.02 1.43 7.14
CA VAL A 28 -23.35 0.13 7.15
C VAL A 28 -22.45 -0.07 5.93
N VAL A 29 -22.83 0.50 4.78
CA VAL A 29 -22.02 0.41 3.53
C VAL A 29 -20.72 1.21 3.63
N GLY A 30 -20.69 2.30 4.43
CA GLY A 30 -19.45 3.03 4.73
C GLY A 30 -18.50 2.16 5.57
N GLY A 31 -19.02 1.58 6.65
CA GLY A 31 -18.23 0.73 7.56
C GLY A 31 -17.60 -0.50 6.89
N PHE A 32 -18.31 -1.18 5.98
CA PHE A 32 -17.76 -2.31 5.26
C PHE A 32 -16.66 -1.90 4.25
N ARG A 33 -16.85 -0.80 3.53
CA ARG A 33 -15.84 -0.28 2.59
C ARG A 33 -14.58 0.17 3.31
N ASP A 34 -14.73 0.81 4.46
CA ASP A 34 -13.59 1.25 5.27
C ASP A 34 -12.86 0.06 5.90
N PHE A 35 -13.59 -0.94 6.37
CA PHE A 35 -13.01 -2.21 6.82
C PHE A 35 -12.19 -2.91 5.72
N LEU A 36 -12.73 -3.00 4.49
CA LEU A 36 -12.03 -3.59 3.36
C LEU A 36 -10.76 -2.82 3.00
N LYS A 37 -10.80 -1.47 3.01
CA LYS A 37 -9.61 -0.65 2.75
C LYS A 37 -8.52 -0.88 3.81
N ASN A 38 -8.90 -0.88 5.09
CA ASN A 38 -7.96 -1.15 6.18
C ASN A 38 -7.36 -2.55 6.08
N ALA A 39 -8.18 -3.57 5.78
CA ALA A 39 -7.70 -4.94 5.58
C ALA A 39 -6.69 -5.03 4.41
N GLN A 40 -6.98 -4.34 3.30
CA GLN A 40 -6.07 -4.27 2.16
C GLN A 40 -4.74 -3.59 2.52
N GLU A 41 -4.78 -2.48 3.25
CA GLU A 41 -3.58 -1.76 3.69
C GLU A 41 -2.69 -2.62 4.59
N VAL A 42 -3.29 -3.30 5.57
CA VAL A 42 -2.58 -4.23 6.47
C VAL A 42 -1.94 -5.36 5.66
N TYR A 43 -2.70 -5.98 4.76
CA TYR A 43 -2.18 -7.05 3.90
C TYR A 43 -0.99 -6.58 3.04
N SER A 44 -1.09 -5.40 2.42
CA SER A 44 -0.01 -4.85 1.60
C SER A 44 1.24 -4.53 2.42
N LYS A 45 1.09 -4.01 3.64
CA LYS A 45 2.20 -3.80 4.58
C LYS A 45 2.89 -5.10 4.97
N GLU A 46 2.12 -6.17 5.23
CA GLU A 46 2.68 -7.49 5.50
C GLU A 46 3.45 -8.05 4.30
N GLN A 47 2.89 -7.94 3.08
CA GLN A 47 3.59 -8.38 1.86
C GLN A 47 4.92 -7.65 1.67
N LEU A 48 4.94 -6.32 1.85
CA LEU A 48 6.17 -5.53 1.80
C LEU A 48 7.20 -5.98 2.82
N SER A 49 6.77 -6.23 4.07
CA SER A 49 7.66 -6.71 5.12
C SER A 49 8.28 -8.07 4.77
N LEU A 50 7.50 -8.99 4.18
CA LEU A 50 7.98 -10.30 3.75
C LEU A 50 9.01 -10.18 2.60
N MET A 51 8.72 -9.33 1.62
CA MET A 51 9.64 -9.06 0.51
C MET A 51 10.95 -8.45 1.02
N LEU A 52 10.87 -7.49 1.94
CA LEU A 52 12.05 -6.85 2.54
C LEU A 52 12.89 -7.85 3.34
N SER A 53 12.25 -8.71 4.14
CA SER A 53 12.92 -9.77 4.90
C SER A 53 13.67 -10.74 3.99
N SER A 54 13.05 -11.10 2.87
CA SER A 54 13.66 -11.95 1.83
C SER A 54 14.87 -11.25 1.19
N ILE A 55 14.77 -9.94 0.92
CA ILE A 55 15.87 -9.12 0.38
C ILE A 55 17.03 -9.06 1.38
N GLU A 56 16.74 -8.92 2.68
CA GLU A 56 17.76 -8.90 3.73
C GLU A 56 18.54 -10.23 3.78
N GLU A 57 17.83 -11.36 3.73
CA GLU A 57 18.47 -12.68 3.70
C GLU A 57 19.33 -12.87 2.45
N GLN A 58 18.81 -12.49 1.28
CA GLN A 58 19.56 -12.55 0.03
C GLN A 58 20.77 -11.60 0.04
N GLY A 59 20.65 -10.43 0.66
CA GLY A 59 21.74 -9.48 0.87
C GLY A 59 22.85 -10.05 1.76
N LYS A 60 22.48 -10.66 2.90
CA LYS A 60 23.42 -11.40 3.76
C LYS A 60 24.13 -12.51 3.01
N ARG A 61 23.43 -13.21 2.11
CA ARG A 61 24.03 -14.26 1.28
C ARG A 61 24.99 -13.67 0.24
N LEU A 62 24.62 -12.58 -0.44
CA LEU A 62 25.50 -11.86 -1.35
C LEU A 62 26.79 -11.39 -0.66
N VAL A 63 26.69 -10.84 0.56
CA VAL A 63 27.86 -10.42 1.36
C VAL A 63 28.78 -11.61 1.69
N LYS A 64 28.24 -12.82 1.83
CA LYS A 64 29.05 -14.02 2.10
C LYS A 64 29.68 -14.61 0.85
N THR A 65 28.96 -14.63 -0.27
CA THR A 65 29.39 -15.34 -1.47
C THR A 65 30.12 -14.46 -2.48
N MET A 66 29.88 -13.14 -2.46
CA MET A 66 30.39 -12.19 -3.46
C MET A 66 30.14 -12.63 -4.91
N SER A 67 29.06 -13.39 -5.15
CA SER A 67 28.82 -13.99 -6.46
C SER A 67 27.87 -13.16 -7.33
N LEU A 68 28.14 -13.12 -8.64
CA LEU A 68 27.27 -12.45 -9.62
C LEU A 68 25.87 -13.07 -9.69
N ALA A 69 25.76 -14.37 -9.41
CA ALA A 69 24.47 -15.06 -9.34
C ALA A 69 23.62 -14.52 -8.18
N ASP A 70 24.24 -14.24 -7.04
CA ASP A 70 23.54 -13.72 -5.87
C ASP A 70 23.24 -12.24 -6.00
N LEU A 71 24.12 -11.49 -6.67
CA LEU A 71 23.87 -10.10 -7.05
C LEU A 71 22.65 -10.00 -7.98
N LYS A 72 22.58 -10.86 -9.00
CA LYS A 72 21.45 -10.89 -9.93
C LYS A 72 20.13 -11.11 -9.18
N LYS A 73 20.07 -12.14 -8.33
CA LYS A 73 18.88 -12.43 -7.51
C LYS A 73 18.52 -11.26 -6.58
N TYR A 74 19.50 -10.66 -5.93
CA TYR A 74 19.30 -9.50 -5.07
C TYR A 74 18.67 -8.33 -5.86
N LYS A 75 19.24 -7.95 -7.01
CA LYS A 75 18.71 -6.89 -7.89
C LYS A 75 17.28 -7.17 -8.34
N GLU A 76 16.99 -8.42 -8.72
CA GLU A 76 15.63 -8.83 -9.12
C GLU A 76 14.62 -8.69 -7.97
N MET A 77 15.01 -9.06 -6.74
CA MET A 77 14.15 -8.94 -5.56
C MET A 77 13.90 -7.48 -5.19
N VAL A 78 14.94 -6.64 -5.19
CA VAL A 78 14.83 -5.20 -4.97
C VAL A 78 13.90 -4.56 -6.01
N GLY A 79 14.09 -4.87 -7.29
CA GLY A 79 13.24 -4.36 -8.36
C GLY A 79 11.77 -4.76 -8.22
N ARG A 80 11.49 -5.99 -7.79
CA ARG A 80 10.12 -6.44 -7.50
C ARG A 80 9.49 -5.66 -6.34
N LEU A 81 10.23 -5.41 -5.26
CA LEU A 81 9.72 -4.63 -4.12
C LEU A 81 9.42 -3.19 -4.54
N VAL A 82 10.34 -2.53 -5.23
CA VAL A 82 10.15 -1.15 -5.72
C VAL A 82 8.91 -1.07 -6.62
N LYS A 83 8.74 -2.02 -7.54
CA LYS A 83 7.55 -2.08 -8.40
C LYS A 83 6.26 -2.21 -7.59
N TYR A 84 6.25 -3.11 -6.60
CA TYR A 84 5.09 -3.30 -5.72
C TYR A 84 4.76 -2.04 -4.91
N CYS A 85 5.77 -1.34 -4.37
CA CYS A 85 5.58 -0.05 -3.69
C CYS A 85 4.96 1.01 -4.61
N LEU A 86 5.43 1.10 -5.86
CA LEU A 86 4.91 2.06 -6.82
C LEU A 86 3.45 1.75 -7.21
N GLU A 87 3.13 0.47 -7.43
CA GLU A 87 1.76 0.02 -7.73
C GLU A 87 0.81 0.31 -6.55
N LEU A 88 1.22 -0.05 -5.33
CA LEU A 88 0.47 0.22 -4.11
C LEU A 88 0.26 1.74 -3.90
N GLY A 89 1.31 2.53 -4.12
CA GLY A 89 1.24 3.99 -4.03
C GLY A 89 0.24 4.57 -5.04
N LEU A 90 0.20 4.07 -6.28
CA LEU A 90 -0.78 4.48 -7.29
C LEU A 90 -2.22 4.12 -6.92
N GLU A 91 -2.44 2.95 -6.30
CA GLU A 91 -3.77 2.46 -5.91
C GLU A 91 -4.34 3.19 -4.69
N LEU A 92 -3.53 3.48 -3.68
CA LEU A 92 -4.00 4.04 -2.41
C LEU A 92 -4.43 5.51 -2.49
N LYS A 93 -4.10 6.24 -3.58
CA LYS A 93 -4.39 7.69 -3.74
C LYS A 93 -4.14 8.49 -2.46
N GLU A 94 -3.12 8.14 -1.68
CA GLU A 94 -2.83 8.88 -0.45
C GLU A 94 -2.41 10.29 -0.83
N GLU A 95 -3.21 11.28 -0.45
CA GLU A 95 -2.94 12.70 -0.67
C GLU A 95 -1.55 13.14 -0.14
N ARG A 96 -0.95 12.36 0.79
CA ARG A 96 0.43 12.55 1.28
C ARG A 96 1.50 12.17 0.26
N LEU A 97 1.35 11.03 -0.42
CA LEU A 97 2.25 10.61 -1.51
C LEU A 97 2.02 11.42 -2.79
N PHE A 98 0.82 11.97 -2.99
CA PHE A 98 0.43 12.78 -4.16
C PHE A 98 0.35 14.28 -3.95
N SER A 99 0.88 14.82 -2.84
CA SER A 99 1.35 16.21 -2.87
C SER A 99 2.56 16.27 -3.83
N GLY A 100 2.74 17.36 -4.59
CA GLY A 100 3.84 17.47 -5.55
C GLY A 100 5.24 17.17 -4.96
N GLN A 101 5.40 17.32 -3.63
CA GLN A 101 6.62 17.00 -2.90
C GLN A 101 6.77 15.52 -2.53
N GLY A 102 5.68 14.80 -2.23
CA GLY A 102 5.72 13.38 -1.84
C GLY A 102 6.18 12.47 -2.98
N ARG A 103 5.55 12.63 -4.15
CA ARG A 103 5.89 11.87 -5.36
C ARG A 103 7.33 12.12 -5.81
N GLN A 104 7.80 13.37 -5.69
CA GLN A 104 9.18 13.72 -6.02
C GLN A 104 10.17 13.00 -5.10
N LYS A 105 9.87 12.88 -3.79
CA LYS A 105 10.72 12.15 -2.84
C LYS A 105 10.79 10.67 -3.20
N VAL A 106 9.65 9.99 -3.42
CA VAL A 106 9.61 8.57 -3.79
C VAL A 106 10.42 8.30 -5.06
N LEU A 107 10.20 9.08 -6.12
CA LEU A 107 10.96 8.93 -7.38
C LEU A 107 12.46 9.19 -7.19
N THR A 108 12.82 10.13 -6.31
CA THR A 108 14.21 10.39 -5.96
C THR A 108 14.83 9.21 -5.22
N THR A 109 14.13 8.64 -4.23
CA THR A 109 14.59 7.44 -3.51
C THR A 109 14.77 6.26 -4.45
N VAL A 110 13.81 6.01 -5.35
CA VAL A 110 13.91 4.95 -6.37
C VAL A 110 15.16 5.13 -7.24
N ARG A 111 15.44 6.37 -7.68
CA ARG A 111 16.64 6.66 -8.46
C ARG A 111 17.92 6.38 -7.66
N ILE A 112 17.97 6.79 -6.39
CA ILE A 112 19.14 6.52 -5.52
C ILE A 112 19.33 5.01 -5.33
N VAL A 113 18.24 4.25 -5.15
CA VAL A 113 18.31 2.78 -5.07
C VAL A 113 18.94 2.19 -6.34
N ASP A 114 18.52 2.64 -7.53
CA ASP A 114 19.08 2.18 -8.80
C ASP A 114 20.58 2.50 -8.91
N GLU A 115 20.97 3.74 -8.60
CA GLU A 115 22.37 4.17 -8.55
C GLU A 115 23.21 3.28 -7.61
N LYS A 116 22.68 2.95 -6.43
CA LYS A 116 23.35 2.07 -5.45
C LYS A 116 23.46 0.62 -5.94
N LEU A 117 22.48 0.11 -6.69
CA LEU A 117 22.60 -1.21 -7.32
C LEU A 117 23.66 -1.25 -8.43
N ILE A 118 23.88 -0.14 -9.13
CA ILE A 118 24.96 0.01 -10.10
C ILE A 118 26.31 0.03 -9.36
N GLU A 119 26.45 0.86 -8.33
CA GLU A 119 27.66 0.93 -7.48
C GLU A 119 28.03 -0.45 -6.91
N LEU A 120 27.04 -1.19 -6.41
CA LEU A 120 27.23 -2.56 -5.91
C LEU A 120 27.70 -3.52 -7.02
N THR A 121 27.19 -3.35 -8.24
CA THR A 121 27.59 -4.17 -9.39
C THR A 121 29.05 -3.90 -9.77
N GLU A 122 29.44 -2.63 -9.83
CA GLU A 122 30.81 -2.22 -10.13
C GLU A 122 31.79 -2.71 -9.07
N LEU A 123 31.41 -2.61 -7.79
CA LEU A 123 32.22 -3.09 -6.67
C LEU A 123 32.48 -4.60 -6.77
N LEU A 124 31.47 -5.40 -7.09
CA LEU A 124 31.61 -6.86 -7.24
C LEU A 124 32.48 -7.27 -8.43
N LEU A 125 32.48 -6.48 -9.50
CA LEU A 125 33.32 -6.71 -10.69
C LEU A 125 34.76 -6.23 -10.50
N SER A 126 35.00 -5.40 -9.48
CA SER A 126 36.33 -4.86 -9.20
C SER A 126 37.29 -5.93 -8.66
N LYS A 127 38.58 -5.82 -9.01
CA LYS A 127 39.62 -6.72 -8.48
C LYS A 127 39.91 -6.53 -6.99
N ASN A 128 39.39 -5.46 -6.39
CA ASN A 128 39.55 -5.09 -4.98
C ASN A 128 38.21 -5.14 -4.25
N ALA A 129 37.31 -6.04 -4.64
CA ALA A 129 36.01 -6.19 -4.01
C ALA A 129 36.19 -6.48 -2.51
N ASP A 130 35.61 -5.61 -1.68
CA ASP A 130 35.69 -5.67 -0.22
C ASP A 130 34.31 -6.01 0.35
N ALA A 131 34.24 -7.11 1.11
CA ALA A 131 33.02 -7.57 1.74
C ALA A 131 32.39 -6.53 2.68
N PHE A 132 33.21 -5.71 3.34
CA PHE A 132 32.72 -4.64 4.21
C PHE A 132 32.00 -3.55 3.41
N ARG A 133 32.57 -3.14 2.26
CA ARG A 133 31.94 -2.16 1.36
C ARG A 133 30.66 -2.70 0.73
N VAL A 134 30.65 -3.97 0.35
CA VAL A 134 29.44 -4.64 -0.17
C VAL A 134 28.36 -4.70 0.90
N LEU A 135 28.70 -5.03 2.14
CA LEU A 135 27.77 -5.00 3.27
C LEU A 135 27.17 -3.61 3.48
N ALA A 136 28.01 -2.57 3.50
CA ALA A 136 27.55 -1.19 3.65
C ALA A 136 26.54 -0.79 2.57
N LEU A 137 26.82 -1.10 1.30
CA LEU A 137 25.89 -0.82 0.19
C LEU A 137 24.58 -1.61 0.31
N VAL A 138 24.65 -2.89 0.70
CA VAL A 138 23.45 -3.71 0.92
C VAL A 138 22.58 -3.14 2.04
N ASP A 139 23.18 -2.64 3.13
CA ASP A 139 22.46 -2.01 4.23
C ASP A 139 21.90 -0.63 3.87
N GLU A 140 22.63 0.18 3.10
CA GLU A 140 22.14 1.45 2.56
C GLU A 140 20.91 1.23 1.67
N ILE A 141 20.98 0.26 0.74
CA ILE A 141 19.84 -0.09 -0.12
C ILE A 141 18.66 -0.53 0.74
N ARG A 142 18.87 -1.38 1.75
CA ARG A 142 17.80 -1.82 2.66
C ARG A 142 17.14 -0.64 3.38
N GLY A 143 17.93 0.33 3.85
CA GLY A 143 17.42 1.56 4.48
C GLY A 143 16.55 2.38 3.52
N LEU A 144 17.02 2.57 2.29
CA LEU A 144 16.25 3.28 1.25
C LEU A 144 14.94 2.57 0.91
N LEU A 145 14.92 1.23 0.93
CA LEU A 145 13.70 0.46 0.68
C LEU A 145 12.69 0.58 1.82
N LEU A 146 13.13 0.71 3.08
CA LEU A 146 12.24 1.01 4.21
C LEU A 146 11.57 2.38 4.02
N ASP A 147 12.35 3.39 3.62
CA ASP A 147 11.85 4.75 3.40
C ASP A 147 10.79 4.84 2.28
N LEU A 148 10.69 3.86 1.39
CA LEU A 148 9.74 3.87 0.27
C LEU A 148 8.29 3.59 0.69
N TYR A 149 8.07 2.90 1.80
CA TYR A 149 6.72 2.52 2.25
C TYR A 149 6.46 2.85 3.74
N ALA A 150 7.41 3.51 4.39
CA ALA A 150 7.29 4.05 5.74
C ALA A 150 6.29 5.22 5.82
#